data_AF-A0A7S1SIC9-F1
#
_entry.id   AF-A0A7S1SIC9-F1
#
_cell.length_a   1.000
_cell.length_b   1.000
_cell.length_c   1.000
_cell.angle_alpha   90.00
_cell.angle_beta   90.00
_cell.angle_gamma   90.00
#
_symmetry.space_group_name_H-M   'P 1'
#
loop_
_entity.id
_entity.type
_entity.pdbx_description
1 polymer ?
#
loop_
_entity_poly.entity_id
_entity_poly.type
_entity_poly.pdbx_seq_one_letter_code
_entity_poly.pdbx_strand_id
1 'polypeptide(L)'
;RQEVKAELQRNSDESAEAARVAEAERGKREAEERMRLESVLRLELKAQLWQEVEDVLHRNTEESAEAARVAEAERAKREAEDRTRFELELRPELEAQIRQEWEENFQRNAEKTEKVTRVAEAESEKTREVADEQTEREMEPISRGDAVATIQLTAEGTPEAQQELASKIQVVGDGDKTQVFTRNELGARQEAKSGIQRRATIQRTAEGTPEAQKELASKIQVVGDGDKKTQVFTRNELGARQEAKSGPSFEFDAFLSHNWGEDKQAHAKVVLISNLLRSAGVRVWLDEHNLKDHIKTSVLKGLDS
;
A
#
# COMPACT_ATOMS: atom_id res chain seq x y z
N ARG A 1 -70.21 5.85 86.83
CA ARG A 1 -69.83 4.41 86.68
C ARG A 1 -69.98 3.93 85.24
N GLN A 2 -71.10 4.16 84.55
CA GLN A 2 -71.23 3.80 83.13
C GLN A 2 -70.30 4.60 82.21
N GLU A 3 -70.17 5.90 82.44
CA GLU A 3 -69.27 6.79 81.67
C GLU A 3 -67.80 6.35 81.75
N VAL A 4 -67.29 6.09 82.96
CA VAL A 4 -65.93 5.55 83.17
C VAL A 4 -65.71 4.22 82.44
N LYS A 5 -66.74 3.35 82.35
CA LYS A 5 -66.64 2.08 81.62
C LYS A 5 -66.54 2.31 80.10
N ALA A 6 -67.28 3.28 79.58
CA ALA A 6 -67.24 3.63 78.15
C ALA A 6 -65.88 4.26 77.77
N GLU A 7 -65.32 5.09 78.64
CA GLU A 7 -64.00 5.70 78.44
C GLU A 7 -62.87 4.65 78.49
N LEU A 8 -62.92 3.71 79.43
CA LEU A 8 -61.98 2.59 79.48
C LEU A 8 -62.06 1.71 78.22
N GLN A 9 -63.28 1.44 77.71
CA GLN A 9 -63.45 0.68 76.48
C GLN A 9 -62.86 1.43 75.29
N ARG A 10 -63.13 2.73 75.17
CA ARG A 10 -62.57 3.56 74.10
C ARG A 10 -61.04 3.60 74.13
N ASN A 11 -60.45 3.79 75.30
CA ASN A 11 -58.98 3.76 75.45
C ASN A 11 -58.40 2.38 75.11
N SER A 12 -59.11 1.30 75.42
CA SER A 12 -58.72 -0.06 75.03
C SER A 12 -58.80 -0.25 73.51
N ASP A 13 -59.84 0.25 72.87
CA ASP A 13 -60.05 0.13 71.42
C ASP A 13 -59.02 0.98 70.66
N GLU A 14 -58.77 2.22 71.09
CA GLU A 14 -57.73 3.10 70.55
C GLU A 14 -56.32 2.49 70.74
N SER A 15 -56.05 1.88 71.89
CA SER A 15 -54.79 1.15 72.12
C SER A 15 -54.64 -0.08 71.23
N ALA A 16 -55.73 -0.81 70.97
CA ALA A 16 -55.71 -1.98 70.09
C ALA A 16 -55.53 -1.57 68.61
N GLU A 17 -56.15 -0.46 68.20
CA GLU A 17 -55.98 0.09 66.85
C GLU A 17 -54.55 0.60 66.64
N ALA A 18 -53.99 1.34 67.61
CA ALA A 18 -52.60 1.79 67.55
C ALA A 18 -51.61 0.61 67.47
N ALA A 19 -51.86 -0.48 68.19
CA ALA A 19 -51.05 -1.69 68.10
C ALA A 19 -51.09 -2.34 66.69
N ARG A 20 -52.28 -2.40 66.08
CA ARG A 20 -52.44 -2.93 64.71
C ARG A 20 -51.75 -2.06 63.66
N VAL A 21 -51.84 -0.73 63.78
CA VAL A 21 -51.14 0.20 62.89
C VAL A 21 -49.63 0.04 63.03
N ALA A 22 -49.12 -0.05 64.27
CA ALA A 22 -47.70 -0.26 64.51
C ALA A 22 -47.17 -1.60 63.95
N GLU A 23 -47.96 -2.67 64.04
CA GLU A 23 -47.63 -3.97 63.45
C GLU A 23 -47.64 -3.92 61.92
N ALA A 24 -48.65 -3.28 61.31
CA ALA A 24 -48.73 -3.09 59.87
C ALA A 24 -47.56 -2.23 59.33
N GLU A 25 -47.18 -1.16 60.02
CA GLU A 25 -46.02 -0.35 59.67
C GLU A 25 -44.71 -1.13 59.78
N ARG A 26 -44.57 -1.99 60.81
CA ARG A 26 -43.40 -2.87 60.95
C ARG A 26 -43.32 -3.84 59.76
N GLY A 27 -44.42 -4.50 59.41
CA GLY A 27 -44.47 -5.40 58.26
C GLY A 27 -44.15 -4.69 56.93
N LYS A 28 -44.60 -3.44 56.76
CA LYS A 28 -44.24 -2.63 55.59
C LYS A 28 -42.74 -2.33 55.53
N ARG A 29 -42.13 -1.93 56.65
CA ARG A 29 -40.68 -1.65 56.72
C ARG A 29 -39.85 -2.92 56.45
N GLU A 30 -40.26 -4.06 57.00
CA GLU A 30 -39.60 -5.35 56.75
C GLU A 30 -39.70 -5.77 55.27
N ALA A 31 -40.86 -5.53 54.63
CA ALA A 31 -41.02 -5.80 53.19
C ALA A 31 -40.15 -4.87 52.32
N GLU A 32 -40.08 -3.58 52.66
CA GLU A 32 -39.21 -2.61 51.98
C GLU A 32 -37.73 -2.96 52.14
N GLU A 33 -37.31 -3.34 53.34
CA GLU A 33 -35.94 -3.78 53.62
C GLU A 33 -35.60 -5.06 52.83
N ARG A 34 -36.51 -6.04 52.79
CA ARG A 34 -36.33 -7.26 51.99
C ARG A 34 -36.17 -6.95 50.50
N MET A 35 -37.02 -6.08 49.92
CA MET A 35 -36.89 -5.67 48.51
C MET A 35 -35.57 -4.92 48.25
N ARG A 36 -35.10 -4.11 49.20
CA ARG A 36 -33.82 -3.42 49.10
C ARG A 36 -32.66 -4.41 49.11
N LEU A 37 -32.66 -5.37 50.04
CA LEU A 37 -31.63 -6.41 50.11
C LEU A 37 -31.62 -7.30 48.86
N GLU A 38 -32.79 -7.70 48.35
CA GLU A 38 -32.89 -8.46 47.11
C GLU A 38 -32.36 -7.67 45.90
N SER A 39 -32.61 -6.36 45.85
CA SER A 39 -32.06 -5.49 44.80
C SER A 39 -30.54 -5.39 44.87
N VAL A 40 -29.96 -5.29 46.07
CA VAL A 40 -28.50 -5.27 46.28
C VAL A 40 -27.87 -6.59 45.86
N LEU A 41 -28.41 -7.72 46.32
CA LEU A 41 -27.92 -9.05 45.93
C LEU A 41 -27.99 -9.27 44.42
N ARG A 42 -29.04 -8.78 43.75
CA ARG A 42 -29.16 -8.86 42.30
C ARG A 42 -28.10 -8.03 41.58
N LEU A 43 -27.73 -6.86 42.11
CA LEU A 43 -26.67 -6.03 41.53
C LEU A 43 -25.29 -6.65 41.76
N GLU A 44 -25.03 -7.21 42.94
CA GLU A 44 -23.78 -7.92 43.24
C GLU A 44 -23.60 -9.15 42.35
N LEU A 45 -24.65 -9.97 42.18
CA LEU A 45 -24.61 -11.11 41.27
C LEU A 45 -24.36 -10.68 39.82
N LYS A 46 -24.99 -9.58 39.37
CA LYS A 46 -24.73 -9.04 38.04
C LYS A 46 -23.27 -8.59 37.88
N ALA A 47 -22.69 -7.94 38.88
CA ALA A 47 -21.30 -7.51 38.85
C ALA A 47 -20.35 -8.71 38.78
N GLN A 48 -20.60 -9.77 39.55
CA GLN A 48 -19.83 -11.02 39.48
C GLN A 48 -19.90 -11.68 38.10
N LEU A 49 -21.10 -11.79 37.52
CA LEU A 49 -21.27 -12.36 36.18
C LEU A 49 -20.56 -11.51 35.10
N TRP A 50 -20.59 -10.19 35.23
CA TRP A 50 -19.83 -9.31 34.33
C TRP A 50 -18.33 -9.54 34.42
N GLN A 51 -17.80 -9.68 35.63
CA GLN A 51 -16.38 -9.99 35.83
C GLN A 51 -15.98 -11.34 35.21
N GLU A 52 -16.79 -12.37 35.40
CA GLU A 52 -16.55 -13.69 34.78
C GLU A 52 -16.55 -13.62 33.25
N VAL A 53 -17.45 -12.83 32.66
CA VAL A 53 -17.49 -12.60 31.21
C VAL A 53 -16.24 -11.88 30.73
N GLU A 54 -15.78 -10.83 31.43
CA GLU A 54 -14.54 -10.13 31.10
C GLU A 54 -13.32 -11.07 31.17
N ASP A 55 -13.23 -11.91 32.20
CA ASP A 55 -12.14 -12.88 32.36
C ASP A 55 -12.14 -13.94 31.25
N VAL A 56 -13.32 -14.39 30.80
CA VAL A 56 -13.44 -15.31 29.66
C VAL A 56 -13.02 -14.62 28.36
N LEU A 57 -13.42 -13.37 28.14
CA LEU A 57 -13.01 -12.61 26.97
C LEU A 57 -11.50 -12.39 26.94
N HIS A 58 -10.90 -12.02 28.07
CA HIS A 58 -9.45 -11.85 28.18
C HIS A 58 -8.71 -13.15 27.86
N ARG A 59 -9.10 -14.29 28.46
CA ARG A 59 -8.50 -15.60 28.14
C ARG A 59 -8.63 -15.96 26.67
N ASN A 60 -9.80 -15.77 26.07
CA ASN A 60 -10.00 -16.03 24.64
C ASN A 60 -9.11 -15.14 23.76
N THR A 61 -8.89 -13.88 24.14
CA THR A 61 -7.99 -12.99 23.39
C THR A 61 -6.52 -13.41 23.51
N GLU A 62 -6.10 -13.87 24.69
CA GLU A 62 -4.74 -14.37 24.92
C GLU A 62 -4.48 -15.68 24.16
N GLU A 63 -5.40 -16.64 24.25
CA GLU A 63 -5.34 -17.90 23.49
C GLU A 63 -5.32 -17.65 21.98
N SER A 64 -6.14 -16.71 21.49
CA SER A 64 -6.13 -16.33 20.08
C SER A 64 -4.82 -15.66 19.67
N ALA A 65 -4.21 -14.85 20.53
CA ALA A 65 -2.93 -14.20 20.25
C ALA A 65 -1.77 -15.22 20.26
N GLU A 66 -1.80 -16.20 21.17
CA GLU A 66 -0.84 -17.29 21.21
C GLU A 66 -0.93 -18.18 19.97
N ALA A 67 -2.15 -18.56 19.57
CA ALA A 67 -2.38 -19.32 18.34
C ALA A 67 -1.85 -18.59 17.10
N ALA A 68 -2.03 -17.26 17.03
CA ALA A 68 -1.49 -16.44 15.95
C ALA A 68 0.05 -16.45 15.92
N ARG A 69 0.70 -16.35 17.09
CA ARG A 69 2.18 -16.42 17.19
C ARG A 69 2.72 -17.78 16.77
N VAL A 70 2.06 -18.87 17.16
CA VAL A 70 2.44 -20.23 16.75
C VAL A 70 2.31 -20.39 15.22
N ALA A 71 1.20 -19.92 14.65
CA ALA A 71 1.00 -19.98 13.20
C ALA A 71 2.03 -19.15 12.41
N GLU A 72 2.42 -17.98 12.92
CA GLU A 72 3.47 -17.15 12.32
C GLU A 72 4.85 -17.83 12.41
N ALA A 73 5.18 -18.42 13.56
CA ALA A 73 6.42 -19.17 13.74
C ALA A 73 6.50 -20.39 12.82
N GLU A 74 5.40 -21.12 12.62
CA GLU A 74 5.34 -22.24 11.68
C GLU A 74 5.52 -21.80 10.22
N ARG A 75 4.94 -20.66 9.82
CA ARG A 75 5.15 -20.07 8.49
C ARG A 75 6.62 -19.69 8.29
N ALA A 76 7.20 -18.98 9.25
CA ALA A 76 8.61 -18.59 9.19
C ALA A 76 9.54 -19.81 9.12
N LYS A 77 9.21 -20.89 9.83
CA LYS A 77 9.95 -22.15 9.75
C LYS A 77 9.87 -22.78 8.36
N ARG A 78 8.67 -22.86 7.76
CA ARG A 78 8.50 -23.40 6.39
C ARG A 78 9.23 -22.55 5.36
N GLU A 79 9.16 -21.23 5.45
CA GLU A 79 9.91 -20.32 4.57
C GLU A 79 11.42 -20.52 4.69
N ALA A 80 11.93 -20.74 5.91
CA ALA A 80 13.34 -21.04 6.13
C ALA A 80 13.75 -22.41 5.56
N GLU A 81 12.90 -23.42 5.69
CA GLU A 81 13.09 -24.75 5.09
C GLU A 81 13.09 -24.67 3.56
N ASP A 82 12.12 -23.98 2.96
CA ASP A 82 12.02 -23.78 1.51
C ASP A 82 13.21 -22.98 0.97
N ARG A 83 13.65 -21.95 1.69
CA ARG A 83 14.87 -21.20 1.33
C ARG A 83 16.10 -22.08 1.37
N THR A 84 16.23 -22.90 2.41
CA THR A 84 17.37 -23.82 2.55
C THR A 84 17.35 -24.85 1.43
N ARG A 85 16.18 -25.38 1.10
CA ARG A 85 15.98 -26.31 -0.01
C ARG A 85 16.36 -25.68 -1.35
N PHE A 86 15.94 -24.45 -1.60
CA PHE A 86 16.32 -23.71 -2.81
C PHE A 86 17.84 -23.54 -2.92
N GLU A 87 18.51 -23.12 -1.84
CA GLU A 87 19.97 -22.92 -1.84
C GLU A 87 20.76 -24.22 -2.01
N LEU A 88 20.28 -25.35 -1.46
CA LEU A 88 21.02 -26.62 -1.51
C LEU A 88 20.71 -27.47 -2.74
N GLU A 89 19.45 -27.52 -3.17
CA GLU A 89 19.01 -28.41 -4.25
C GLU A 89 18.93 -27.66 -5.59
N LEU A 90 18.21 -26.54 -5.63
CA LEU A 90 17.83 -25.89 -6.89
C LEU A 90 18.88 -24.93 -7.40
N ARG A 91 19.60 -24.25 -6.50
CA ARG A 91 20.60 -23.24 -6.88
C ARG A 91 21.76 -23.85 -7.69
N PRO A 92 22.37 -24.99 -7.32
CA PRO A 92 23.42 -25.61 -8.13
C PRO A 92 22.93 -26.00 -9.52
N GLU A 93 21.70 -26.52 -9.63
CA GLU A 93 21.09 -26.87 -10.92
C GLU A 93 20.88 -25.63 -11.80
N LEU A 94 20.35 -24.55 -11.22
CA LEU A 94 20.17 -23.28 -11.91
C LEU A 94 21.51 -22.66 -12.34
N GLU A 95 22.53 -22.70 -11.49
CA GLU A 95 23.88 -22.23 -11.82
C GLU A 95 24.52 -23.07 -12.93
N ALA A 96 24.27 -24.39 -12.95
CA ALA A 96 24.72 -25.26 -14.03
C ALA A 96 24.01 -24.95 -15.36
N GLN A 97 22.70 -24.71 -15.32
CA GLN A 97 21.92 -24.33 -16.50
C GLN A 97 22.38 -22.98 -17.06
N ILE A 98 22.55 -21.97 -16.22
CA ILE A 98 23.07 -20.65 -16.64
C ILE A 98 24.45 -20.78 -17.27
N ARG A 99 25.32 -21.62 -16.69
CA ARG A 99 26.66 -21.88 -17.24
C ARG A 99 26.59 -22.57 -18.61
N GLN A 100 25.69 -23.55 -18.77
CA GLN A 100 25.48 -24.22 -20.05
C GLN A 100 24.98 -23.25 -21.12
N GLU A 101 23.95 -22.45 -20.83
CA GLU A 101 23.43 -21.46 -21.78
C GLU A 101 24.48 -20.41 -22.15
N TRP A 102 25.32 -20.01 -21.20
CA TRP A 102 26.44 -19.11 -21.46
C TRP A 102 27.47 -19.75 -22.41
N GLU A 103 27.85 -21.00 -22.18
CA GLU A 103 28.80 -21.73 -23.03
C GLU A 103 28.26 -21.92 -24.46
N GLU A 104 26.98 -22.30 -24.61
CA GLU A 104 26.32 -22.43 -25.91
C GLU A 104 26.27 -21.08 -26.66
N ASN A 105 26.01 -19.99 -25.94
CA ASN A 105 26.07 -18.64 -26.51
C ASN A 105 27.48 -18.24 -26.91
N PHE A 106 28.47 -18.59 -26.08
CA PHE A 106 29.89 -18.33 -26.36
C PHE A 106 30.32 -19.06 -27.64
N GLN A 107 30.01 -20.35 -27.77
CA GLN A 107 30.31 -21.13 -28.97
C GLN A 107 29.62 -20.59 -30.22
N ARG A 108 28.32 -20.24 -30.14
CA ARG A 108 27.60 -19.61 -31.26
C ARG A 108 28.25 -18.30 -31.70
N ASN A 109 28.79 -17.51 -30.77
CA ASN A 109 29.49 -16.27 -31.11
C ASN A 109 30.88 -16.53 -31.70
N ALA A 110 31.60 -17.54 -31.21
CA ALA A 110 32.87 -17.97 -31.79
C ALA A 110 32.68 -18.41 -33.25
N GLU A 111 31.69 -19.25 -33.55
CA GLU A 111 31.36 -19.68 -34.91
C GLU A 111 30.97 -18.50 -35.82
N LYS A 112 30.19 -17.54 -35.32
CA LYS A 112 29.86 -16.33 -36.08
C LYS A 112 31.11 -15.51 -36.39
N THR A 113 32.03 -15.38 -35.42
CA THR A 113 33.28 -14.65 -35.60
C THR A 113 34.15 -15.32 -36.66
N GLU A 114 34.29 -16.65 -36.61
CA GLU A 114 35.02 -17.41 -37.63
C GLU A 114 34.41 -17.28 -39.03
N LYS A 115 33.08 -17.28 -39.14
CA LYS A 115 32.40 -17.04 -40.43
C LYS A 115 32.69 -15.63 -40.96
N VAL A 116 32.68 -14.62 -40.09
CA VAL A 116 32.99 -13.25 -40.47
C VAL A 116 34.44 -13.12 -40.91
N THR A 117 35.39 -13.75 -40.21
CA THR A 117 36.81 -13.72 -40.62
C THR A 117 37.04 -14.41 -41.96
N ARG A 118 36.40 -15.57 -42.22
CA ARG A 118 36.49 -16.25 -43.52
C ARG A 118 35.92 -15.42 -44.68
N VAL A 119 34.80 -14.71 -44.45
CA VAL A 119 34.24 -13.80 -45.46
C VAL A 119 35.18 -12.63 -45.70
N ALA A 120 35.75 -12.04 -44.65
CA ALA A 120 36.71 -10.94 -44.77
C ALA A 120 38.00 -11.36 -45.51
N GLU A 121 38.51 -12.57 -45.25
CA GLU A 121 39.66 -13.14 -45.98
C GLU A 121 39.35 -13.34 -47.46
N ALA A 122 38.17 -13.90 -47.79
CA ALA A 122 37.74 -14.10 -49.17
C ALA A 122 37.53 -12.76 -49.91
N GLU A 123 36.98 -11.74 -49.24
CA GLU A 123 36.86 -10.38 -49.79
C GLU A 123 38.24 -9.74 -49.99
N SER A 124 39.19 -9.96 -49.07
CA SER A 124 40.57 -9.50 -49.20
C SER A 124 41.31 -10.18 -50.36
N GLU A 125 41.06 -11.47 -50.61
CA GLU A 125 41.67 -12.21 -51.72
C GLU A 125 41.10 -11.75 -53.06
N LYS A 126 39.78 -11.56 -53.14
CA LYS A 126 39.11 -11.03 -54.34
C LYS A 126 39.56 -9.61 -54.68
N THR A 127 39.75 -8.76 -53.66
CA THR A 127 40.27 -7.39 -53.89
C THR A 127 41.73 -7.41 -54.34
N ARG A 128 42.54 -8.37 -53.88
CA ARG A 128 43.90 -8.58 -54.35
C ARG A 128 43.95 -9.05 -55.82
N GLU A 129 43.10 -9.99 -56.21
CA GLU A 129 42.98 -10.46 -57.59
C GLU A 129 42.59 -9.32 -58.55
N VAL A 130 41.62 -8.48 -58.16
CA VAL A 130 41.23 -7.29 -58.92
C VAL A 130 42.37 -6.28 -59.02
N ALA A 131 43.13 -6.07 -57.93
CA ALA A 131 44.28 -5.16 -57.94
C ALA A 131 45.40 -5.67 -58.86
N ASP A 132 45.71 -6.98 -58.83
CA ASP A 132 46.72 -7.58 -59.70
C ASP A 132 46.29 -7.48 -61.19
N GLU A 133 45.02 -7.77 -61.53
CA GLU A 133 44.48 -7.57 -62.89
C GLU A 133 44.53 -6.10 -63.35
N GLN A 134 44.27 -5.16 -62.42
CA GLN A 134 44.32 -3.73 -62.73
C GLN A 134 45.76 -3.25 -62.93
N THR A 135 46.71 -3.78 -62.15
CA THR A 135 48.15 -3.49 -62.29
C THR A 135 48.69 -4.01 -63.63
N GLU A 136 48.22 -5.17 -64.11
CA GLU A 136 48.57 -5.67 -65.44
C GLU A 136 47.99 -4.80 -66.56
N ARG A 137 46.77 -4.26 -66.40
CA ARG A 137 46.17 -3.33 -67.38
C ARG A 137 46.83 -1.95 -67.40
N GLU A 138 47.34 -1.48 -66.29
CA GLU A 138 48.00 -0.16 -66.18
C GLU A 138 49.49 -0.18 -66.59
N MET A 139 50.06 -1.33 -66.96
CA MET A 139 51.39 -1.41 -67.61
C MET A 139 51.38 -1.02 -69.10
N GLU A 140 50.30 -0.45 -69.63
CA GLU A 140 50.41 0.39 -70.83
C GLU A 140 51.03 1.74 -70.45
N PRO A 141 52.04 2.26 -71.20
CA PRO A 141 52.77 3.45 -70.83
C PRO A 141 51.87 4.69 -70.92
N ILE A 142 51.23 5.05 -69.81
CA ILE A 142 50.52 6.31 -69.66
C ILE A 142 51.57 7.43 -69.53
N SER A 143 51.68 8.20 -70.61
CA SER A 143 52.39 9.47 -70.65
C SER A 143 52.00 10.36 -69.46
N ARG A 144 53.01 10.76 -68.67
CA ARG A 144 52.94 11.76 -67.59
C ARG A 144 52.02 12.93 -67.98
N GLY A 145 50.93 13.09 -67.24
CA GLY A 145 50.11 14.28 -67.20
C GLY A 145 49.68 14.52 -65.77
N ASP A 146 50.34 15.46 -65.10
CA ASP A 146 50.06 15.87 -63.72
C ASP A 146 48.63 16.42 -63.60
N ALA A 147 47.76 15.72 -62.89
CA ALA A 147 46.44 16.22 -62.50
C ALA A 147 46.41 16.48 -60.99
N VAL A 148 46.80 17.69 -60.62
CA VAL A 148 46.61 18.25 -59.28
C VAL A 148 45.13 18.60 -59.12
N ALA A 149 44.38 17.78 -58.38
CA ALA A 149 43.01 18.11 -57.98
C ALA A 149 43.03 19.27 -56.98
N THR A 150 42.84 20.48 -57.49
CA THR A 150 42.69 21.70 -56.68
C THR A 150 41.22 21.82 -56.28
N ILE A 151 40.90 21.57 -55.01
CA ILE A 151 39.57 21.83 -54.46
C ILE A 151 39.43 23.35 -54.30
N GLN A 152 38.70 24.00 -55.21
CA GLN A 152 38.33 25.40 -55.08
C GLN A 152 37.13 25.53 -54.12
N LEU A 153 37.38 25.98 -52.89
CA LEU A 153 36.33 26.43 -51.98
C LEU A 153 35.88 27.83 -52.38
N THR A 154 34.74 27.96 -53.04
CA THR A 154 34.08 29.24 -53.32
C THR A 154 33.26 29.68 -52.10
N ALA A 155 33.93 30.20 -51.08
CA ALA A 155 33.27 30.86 -49.95
C ALA A 155 33.51 32.38 -50.06
N GLU A 156 32.48 33.12 -50.48
CA GLU A 156 32.44 34.58 -50.31
C GLU A 156 32.37 34.89 -48.80
N GLY A 157 33.52 35.21 -48.22
CA GLY A 157 33.65 35.51 -46.80
C GLY A 157 35.01 36.12 -46.50
N THR A 158 35.10 36.95 -45.46
CA THR A 158 36.36 37.58 -45.07
C THR A 158 37.41 36.51 -44.70
N PRO A 159 38.71 36.80 -44.86
CA PRO A 159 39.78 35.84 -44.55
C PRO A 159 39.69 35.25 -43.15
N GLU A 160 39.21 36.02 -42.16
CA GLU A 160 38.99 35.50 -40.80
C GLU A 160 37.88 34.43 -40.75
N ALA A 161 36.81 34.57 -41.53
CA ALA A 161 35.71 33.61 -41.58
C ALA A 161 36.13 32.28 -42.25
N GLN A 162 36.99 32.34 -43.26
CA GLN A 162 37.54 31.14 -43.92
C GLN A 162 38.51 30.38 -43.00
N GLN A 163 39.33 31.09 -42.22
CA GLN A 163 40.25 30.49 -41.26
C GLN A 163 39.52 29.89 -40.05
N GLU A 164 38.41 30.51 -39.63
CA GLU A 164 37.52 29.96 -38.61
C GLU A 164 36.77 28.71 -39.11
N LEU A 165 36.36 28.68 -40.39
CA LEU A 165 35.74 27.49 -40.98
C LEU A 165 36.73 26.31 -41.07
N ALA A 166 37.96 26.57 -41.52
CA ALA A 166 39.01 25.56 -41.64
C ALA A 166 39.41 24.94 -40.29
N SER A 167 39.35 25.70 -39.18
CA SER A 167 39.63 25.18 -37.84
C SER A 167 38.46 24.40 -37.21
N LYS A 168 37.25 24.46 -37.80
CA LYS A 168 36.03 23.77 -37.33
C LYS A 168 35.68 22.52 -38.14
N ILE A 169 36.37 22.29 -39.25
CA ILE A 169 36.15 21.15 -40.13
C ILE A 169 37.17 20.06 -39.79
N GLN A 170 36.67 18.90 -39.37
CA GLN A 170 37.47 17.68 -39.24
C GLN A 170 37.06 16.72 -40.34
N VAL A 171 38.01 16.39 -41.21
CA VAL A 171 37.82 15.41 -42.27
C VAL A 171 38.21 14.05 -41.71
N VAL A 172 37.25 13.13 -41.64
CA VAL A 172 37.49 11.75 -41.22
C VAL A 172 37.05 10.85 -42.36
N GLY A 173 38.01 10.17 -42.96
CA GLY A 173 37.77 9.23 -44.04
C GLY A 173 39.03 8.45 -44.36
N ASP A 174 38.83 7.19 -44.75
CA ASP A 174 39.84 6.31 -45.35
C ASP A 174 39.34 6.04 -46.77
N GLY A 175 40.03 6.59 -47.78
CA GLY A 175 39.68 6.43 -49.21
C GLY A 175 38.37 7.12 -49.67
N ASP A 176 37.70 6.48 -50.63
CA ASP A 176 36.67 7.05 -51.54
C ASP A 176 35.38 7.55 -50.88
N LYS A 177 35.26 7.49 -49.56
CA LYS A 177 34.09 7.97 -48.81
C LYS A 177 34.52 8.91 -47.69
N THR A 178 35.11 10.03 -48.09
CA THR A 178 35.39 11.13 -47.18
C THR A 178 34.10 11.90 -46.90
N GLN A 179 33.68 11.94 -45.63
CA GLN A 179 32.57 12.78 -45.18
C GLN A 179 33.09 13.89 -44.25
N VAL A 180 32.52 15.07 -44.39
CA VAL A 180 32.94 16.27 -43.65
C VAL A 180 31.86 16.59 -42.61
N PHE A 181 32.23 16.60 -41.33
CA PHE A 181 31.32 16.94 -40.24
C PHE A 181 31.74 18.24 -39.55
N THR A 182 30.75 18.97 -39.03
CA THR A 182 31.02 20.11 -38.15
C THR A 182 31.10 19.65 -36.69
N ARG A 183 31.92 20.34 -35.87
CA ARG A 183 32.14 20.01 -34.45
C ARG A 183 30.84 19.91 -33.61
N ASN A 184 29.79 20.63 -34.00
CA ASN A 184 28.50 20.62 -33.30
C ASN A 184 27.67 19.35 -33.57
N GLU A 185 27.82 18.73 -34.74
CA GLU A 185 27.09 17.51 -35.11
C GLU A 185 27.64 16.26 -34.41
N LEU A 186 28.93 16.28 -34.06
CA LEU A 186 29.59 15.23 -33.29
C LEU A 186 29.15 15.21 -31.81
N GLY A 187 28.91 16.39 -31.21
CA GLY A 187 28.44 16.51 -29.83
C GLY A 187 27.03 15.97 -29.62
N ALA A 188 26.10 16.33 -30.51
CA ALA A 188 24.69 15.91 -30.41
C ALA A 188 24.51 14.38 -30.52
N ARG A 189 25.38 13.69 -31.25
CA ARG A 189 25.35 12.22 -31.38
C ARG A 189 25.93 11.48 -30.18
N GLN A 190 26.82 12.11 -29.40
CA GLN A 190 27.33 11.51 -28.16
C GLN A 190 26.31 11.61 -27.03
N GLU A 191 25.58 12.72 -26.91
CA GLU A 191 24.55 12.91 -25.87
C GLU A 191 23.33 12.01 -26.06
N ALA A 192 22.95 11.71 -27.32
CA ALA A 192 21.87 10.78 -27.62
C ALA A 192 22.15 9.33 -27.18
N LYS A 193 23.43 8.98 -26.91
CA LYS A 193 23.82 7.65 -26.42
C LYS A 193 23.88 7.55 -24.89
N SER A 194 23.86 8.65 -24.15
CA SER A 194 23.91 8.65 -22.68
C SER A 194 22.60 9.15 -22.07
N GLY A 195 21.58 8.30 -22.07
CA GLY A 195 20.29 8.60 -21.42
C GLY A 195 20.42 8.72 -19.90
N ILE A 196 20.62 9.94 -19.38
CA ILE A 196 20.55 10.26 -17.95
C ILE A 196 19.40 11.26 -17.75
N GLN A 197 18.24 10.76 -17.33
CA GLN A 197 17.12 11.57 -16.83
C GLN A 197 17.42 12.03 -15.39
N ARG A 198 17.48 13.35 -15.15
CA ARG A 198 17.61 13.93 -13.81
C ARG A 198 16.24 13.97 -13.11
N ARG A 199 16.04 13.09 -12.12
CA ARG A 199 14.99 13.23 -11.10
C ARG A 199 15.37 14.37 -10.13
N ALA A 200 14.47 15.34 -9.94
CA ALA A 200 14.61 16.38 -8.93
C ALA A 200 14.33 15.78 -7.53
N THR A 201 15.39 15.58 -6.76
CA THR A 201 15.32 15.27 -5.32
C THR A 201 15.14 16.57 -4.55
N ILE A 202 14.04 16.73 -3.83
CA ILE A 202 13.88 17.82 -2.85
C ILE A 202 14.86 17.56 -1.71
N GLN A 203 15.94 18.33 -1.66
CA GLN A 203 16.82 18.38 -0.50
C GLN A 203 16.14 19.18 0.62
N ARG A 204 16.00 18.53 1.78
CA ARG A 204 15.68 19.17 3.06
C ARG A 204 16.79 20.15 3.43
N THR A 205 16.48 21.42 3.58
CA THR A 205 17.22 22.33 4.46
C THR A 205 16.39 22.53 5.72
N ALA A 206 16.85 21.90 6.81
CA ALA A 206 16.26 22.00 8.13
C ALA A 206 16.95 23.11 8.92
N GLU A 207 16.33 24.28 8.97
CA GLU A 207 16.60 25.29 10.00
C GLU A 207 15.31 25.54 10.76
N GLY A 208 15.12 24.81 11.85
CA GLY A 208 13.99 24.97 12.75
C GLY A 208 14.21 24.13 14.00
N THR A 209 13.94 24.70 15.17
CA THR A 209 14.16 24.04 16.46
C THR A 209 13.29 22.78 16.60
N PRO A 210 13.73 21.78 17.37
CA PRO A 210 12.99 20.54 17.58
C PRO A 210 11.55 20.78 18.10
N GLU A 211 11.33 21.81 18.91
CA GLU A 211 9.98 22.19 19.35
C GLU A 211 9.09 22.67 18.19
N ALA A 212 9.62 23.47 17.28
CA ALA A 212 8.87 23.98 16.12
C ALA A 212 8.47 22.85 15.16
N GLN A 213 9.33 21.84 14.99
CA GLN A 213 9.03 20.66 14.18
C GLN A 213 7.97 19.76 14.83
N LYS A 214 7.99 19.64 16.17
CA LYS A 214 7.00 18.86 16.94
C LYS A 214 5.63 19.55 16.99
N GLU A 215 5.61 20.88 17.04
CA GLU A 215 4.39 21.68 16.96
C GLU A 215 3.77 21.66 15.55
N LEU A 216 4.59 21.68 14.49
CA LEU A 216 4.12 21.56 13.11
C LEU A 216 3.52 20.16 12.85
N ALA A 217 4.18 19.11 13.35
CA ALA A 217 3.73 17.73 13.21
C ALA A 217 2.42 17.43 13.99
N SER A 218 2.14 18.14 15.08
CA SER A 218 0.88 17.97 15.83
C SER A 218 -0.31 18.73 15.22
N LYS A 219 -0.04 19.68 14.31
CA LYS A 219 -1.06 20.51 13.63
C LYS A 219 -1.43 19.99 12.24
N ILE A 220 -0.65 19.08 11.67
CA ILE A 220 -0.83 18.55 10.32
C ILE A 220 -1.28 17.10 10.42
N GLN A 221 -2.49 16.82 9.95
CA GLN A 221 -2.96 15.46 9.74
C GLN A 221 -3.05 15.21 8.23
N VAL A 222 -2.30 14.22 7.76
CA VAL A 222 -2.28 13.82 6.36
C VAL A 222 -3.28 12.67 6.19
N VAL A 223 -4.31 12.88 5.38
CA VAL A 223 -5.25 11.84 5.00
C VAL A 223 -5.15 11.67 3.48
N GLY A 224 -4.81 10.46 3.04
CA GLY A 224 -4.79 10.15 1.62
C GLY A 224 -4.69 8.64 1.37
N ASP A 225 -5.64 8.12 0.60
CA ASP A 225 -5.56 6.79 0.00
C ASP A 225 -4.80 6.88 -1.32
N GLY A 226 -3.62 6.27 -1.32
CA GLY A 226 -3.10 5.46 -2.42
C GLY A 226 -2.72 6.13 -3.73
N ASP A 227 -3.53 6.98 -4.36
CA ASP A 227 -3.24 7.34 -5.77
C ASP A 227 -3.81 8.65 -6.34
N LYS A 228 -4.45 9.56 -5.58
CA LYS A 228 -4.75 10.92 -6.08
C LYS A 228 -4.57 11.99 -5.01
N LYS A 229 -3.79 13.02 -5.37
CA LYS A 229 -3.52 14.31 -4.70
C LYS A 229 -3.86 14.36 -3.20
N THR A 230 -2.85 14.16 -2.37
CA THR A 230 -2.89 14.47 -0.94
C THR A 230 -3.27 15.94 -0.72
N GLN A 231 -4.36 16.19 0.00
CA GLN A 231 -4.74 17.51 0.50
C GLN A 231 -4.53 17.55 2.01
N VAL A 232 -3.97 18.66 2.50
CA VAL A 232 -3.68 18.87 3.92
C VAL A 232 -4.72 19.83 4.46
N PHE A 233 -5.44 19.41 5.52
CA PHE A 233 -6.44 20.23 6.20
C PHE A 233 -5.96 20.59 7.61
N THR A 234 -6.44 21.73 8.12
CA THR A 234 -6.18 22.15 9.50
C THR A 234 -7.31 21.72 10.44
N ARG A 235 -6.99 21.54 11.73
CA ARG A 235 -7.94 21.06 12.76
C ARG A 235 -9.22 21.91 12.88
N ASN A 236 -9.14 23.21 12.56
CA ASN A 236 -10.29 24.12 12.61
C ASN A 236 -11.29 23.92 11.46
N GLU A 237 -10.84 23.38 10.32
CA GLU A 237 -11.69 23.09 9.16
C GLU A 237 -12.52 21.80 9.34
N LEU A 238 -12.04 20.89 10.19
CA LEU A 238 -12.74 19.65 10.56
C LEU A 238 -13.91 19.90 11.53
N GLY A 239 -13.76 20.85 12.46
CA GLY A 239 -14.80 21.21 13.43
C GLY A 239 -16.01 21.89 12.77
N ALA A 240 -15.77 22.84 11.87
CA ALA A 240 -16.83 23.55 11.14
C ALA A 240 -17.67 22.63 10.23
N ARG A 241 -17.17 21.44 9.88
CA ARG A 241 -17.86 20.47 9.03
C ARG A 241 -18.72 19.47 9.81
N GLN A 242 -18.50 19.32 11.12
CA GLN A 242 -19.32 18.45 11.98
C GLN A 242 -20.64 19.11 12.39
N GLU A 243 -20.68 20.44 12.53
CA GLU A 243 -21.90 21.17 12.91
C GLU A 243 -22.90 21.38 11.74
N ALA A 244 -22.50 21.13 10.49
CA ALA A 244 -23.34 21.26 9.31
C ALA A 244 -24.13 19.98 8.92
N LYS A 245 -24.12 18.93 9.75
CA LYS A 245 -24.82 17.66 9.48
C LYS A 245 -26.27 17.66 9.98
N SER A 246 -27.12 18.52 9.43
CA SER A 246 -28.54 18.18 9.23
C SER A 246 -28.68 17.35 7.95
N GLY A 247 -27.99 16.21 7.92
CA GLY A 247 -27.99 15.29 6.79
C GLY A 247 -29.28 14.44 6.76
N PRO A 248 -29.53 13.71 5.65
CA PRO A 248 -30.65 12.78 5.57
C PRO A 248 -30.64 11.84 6.78
N SER A 249 -31.80 11.65 7.41
CA SER A 249 -31.95 10.73 8.52
C SER A 249 -31.75 9.31 8.00
N PHE A 250 -30.62 8.71 8.36
CA PHE A 250 -30.35 7.32 8.03
C PHE A 250 -31.23 6.39 8.91
N GLU A 251 -31.81 5.35 8.31
CA GLU A 251 -32.62 4.30 8.95
C GLU A 251 -31.76 3.45 9.90
N PHE A 252 -30.48 3.27 9.59
CA PHE A 252 -29.52 2.53 10.41
C PHE A 252 -28.31 3.40 10.78
N ASP A 253 -27.75 3.10 11.95
CA ASP A 253 -26.57 3.77 12.48
C ASP A 253 -25.28 3.00 12.15
N ALA A 254 -25.40 1.69 11.90
CA ALA A 254 -24.29 0.82 11.55
C ALA A 254 -24.71 -0.29 10.56
N PHE A 255 -23.82 -0.58 9.61
CA PHE A 255 -23.96 -1.67 8.64
C PHE A 255 -22.88 -2.72 8.93
N LEU A 256 -23.29 -3.96 9.24
CA LEU A 256 -22.37 -5.06 9.50
C LEU A 256 -22.33 -6.00 8.29
N SER A 257 -21.20 -6.02 7.59
CA SER A 257 -20.91 -7.00 6.54
C SER A 257 -19.98 -8.09 7.04
N HIS A 258 -20.23 -9.33 6.64
CA HIS A 258 -19.30 -10.42 6.89
C HIS A 258 -19.25 -11.39 5.70
N ASN A 259 -18.20 -12.18 5.64
CA ASN A 259 -18.08 -13.22 4.62
C ASN A 259 -18.94 -14.42 5.03
N TRP A 260 -19.92 -14.79 4.19
CA TRP A 260 -20.76 -15.97 4.34
C TRP A 260 -20.05 -17.29 4.01
N GLY A 261 -18.74 -17.25 3.74
CA GLY A 261 -17.92 -18.42 3.45
C GLY A 261 -17.93 -19.50 4.55
N GLU A 262 -17.14 -20.56 4.36
CA GLU A 262 -17.20 -21.80 5.16
C GLU A 262 -17.04 -21.61 6.68
N ASP A 263 -16.54 -20.46 7.13
CA ASP A 263 -16.34 -20.18 8.55
C ASP A 263 -17.61 -19.67 9.25
N LYS A 264 -18.42 -20.62 9.73
CA LYS A 264 -19.60 -20.37 10.57
C LYS A 264 -19.28 -19.57 11.84
N GLN A 265 -18.02 -19.51 12.29
CA GLN A 265 -17.66 -18.74 13.49
C GLN A 265 -17.68 -17.23 13.25
N ALA A 266 -17.31 -16.78 12.05
CA ALA A 266 -17.36 -15.36 11.69
C ALA A 266 -18.78 -14.81 11.77
N HIS A 267 -19.75 -15.57 11.24
CA HIS A 267 -21.17 -15.26 11.34
C HIS A 267 -21.65 -15.16 12.79
N ALA A 268 -21.33 -16.16 13.62
CA ALA A 268 -21.72 -16.16 15.04
C ALA A 268 -21.16 -14.95 15.82
N LYS A 269 -19.92 -14.54 15.54
CA LYS A 269 -19.31 -13.35 16.15
C LYS A 269 -20.03 -12.06 15.71
N VAL A 270 -20.39 -11.94 14.44
CA VAL A 270 -21.07 -10.76 13.90
C VAL A 270 -22.49 -10.64 14.46
N VAL A 271 -23.21 -11.75 14.62
CA VAL A 271 -24.51 -11.78 15.31
C VAL A 271 -24.37 -11.33 16.77
N LEU A 272 -23.34 -11.79 17.48
CA LEU A 272 -23.07 -11.37 18.86
C LEU A 272 -22.80 -9.86 18.95
N ILE A 273 -21.98 -9.31 18.05
CA ILE A 273 -21.72 -7.86 17.97
C ILE A 273 -23.00 -7.08 17.67
N SER A 274 -23.82 -7.56 16.73
CA SER A 274 -25.12 -6.94 16.39
C SER A 274 -26.04 -6.86 17.61
N ASN A 275 -26.13 -7.93 18.40
CA ASN A 275 -26.94 -7.96 19.61
C ASN A 275 -26.43 -6.99 20.69
N LEU A 276 -25.10 -6.91 20.87
CA LEU A 276 -24.48 -5.96 21.80
C LEU A 276 -24.79 -4.52 21.40
N LEU A 277 -24.60 -4.17 20.13
CA LEU A 277 -24.89 -2.83 19.60
C LEU A 277 -26.38 -2.46 19.73
N ARG A 278 -27.27 -3.39 19.41
CA ARG A 278 -28.72 -3.20 19.58
C ARG A 278 -29.10 -2.99 21.06
N SER A 279 -28.47 -3.72 21.98
CA SER A 279 -28.69 -3.53 23.42
C SER A 279 -28.27 -2.14 23.93
N ALA A 280 -27.31 -1.50 23.23
CA ALA A 280 -26.88 -0.13 23.48
C ALA A 280 -27.73 0.94 22.77
N GLY A 281 -28.80 0.54 22.06
CA GLY A 281 -29.70 1.43 21.33
C GLY A 281 -29.25 1.81 19.92
N VAL A 282 -28.21 1.16 19.38
CA VAL A 282 -27.74 1.39 18.00
C VAL A 282 -28.60 0.60 17.02
N ARG A 283 -29.12 1.26 15.97
CA ARG A 283 -29.87 0.59 14.90
C ARG A 283 -28.90 -0.06 13.92
N VAL A 284 -28.83 -1.38 13.96
CA VAL A 284 -27.87 -2.15 13.15
C VAL A 284 -28.57 -2.88 12.01
N TRP A 285 -28.07 -2.66 10.79
CA TRP A 285 -28.38 -3.46 9.62
C TRP A 285 -27.49 -4.71 9.60
N LEU A 286 -28.12 -5.89 9.59
CA LEU A 286 -27.44 -7.19 9.48
C LEU A 286 -28.08 -8.00 8.36
N ASP A 287 -27.23 -8.57 7.52
CA ASP A 287 -27.59 -9.34 6.34
C ASP A 287 -28.58 -10.49 6.60
N GLU A 288 -28.39 -11.29 7.65
CA GLU A 288 -29.24 -12.45 7.99
C GLU A 288 -30.73 -12.08 8.16
N HIS A 289 -31.02 -10.87 8.64
CA HIS A 289 -32.38 -10.41 8.86
C HIS A 289 -33.01 -9.76 7.63
N ASN A 290 -32.18 -9.18 6.75
CA ASN A 290 -32.60 -8.28 5.69
C ASN A 290 -32.42 -8.86 4.28
N LEU A 291 -31.70 -9.98 4.12
CA LEU A 291 -31.45 -10.66 2.83
C LEU A 291 -32.46 -11.79 2.53
N LYS A 292 -33.75 -11.58 2.78
CA LYS A 292 -34.77 -12.60 2.44
C LYS A 292 -35.15 -12.61 0.96
N ASP A 293 -35.01 -11.47 0.26
CA ASP A 293 -35.28 -11.34 -1.17
C ASP A 293 -34.33 -10.32 -1.84
N HIS A 294 -34.03 -10.53 -3.13
CA HIS A 294 -33.25 -9.64 -4.01
C HIS A 294 -31.98 -9.02 -3.36
N ILE A 295 -30.98 -9.86 -3.13
CA ILE A 295 -29.72 -9.56 -2.40
C ILE A 295 -29.11 -8.20 -2.76
N LYS A 296 -28.96 -7.90 -4.05
CA LYS A 296 -28.34 -6.64 -4.52
C LYS A 296 -29.14 -5.42 -4.08
N THR A 297 -30.45 -5.45 -4.20
CA THR A 297 -31.33 -4.33 -3.82
C THR A 297 -31.34 -4.12 -2.31
N SER A 298 -31.36 -5.21 -1.55
CA SER A 298 -31.39 -5.16 -0.08
C SER A 298 -30.07 -4.67 0.52
N VAL A 299 -28.93 -5.03 -0.08
CA VAL A 299 -27.60 -4.49 0.32
C VAL A 299 -27.47 -3.02 -0.04
N LEU A 300 -27.85 -2.63 -1.26
CA LEU A 300 -27.82 -1.21 -1.67
C LEU A 300 -28.73 -0.38 -0.78
N LYS A 301 -29.92 -0.89 -0.43
CA LYS A 301 -30.80 -0.23 0.52
C LYS A 301 -30.11 -0.05 1.86
N GLY A 302 -29.49 -1.09 2.43
CA GLY A 302 -28.77 -0.99 3.71
C GLY A 302 -27.55 -0.05 3.71
N LEU A 303 -26.93 0.19 2.55
CA LEU A 303 -25.81 1.13 2.39
C LEU A 303 -26.28 2.59 2.20
N ASP A 304 -27.39 2.78 1.51
CA ASP A 304 -27.98 4.10 1.24
C ASP A 304 -28.89 4.58 2.39
N SER A 305 -29.39 3.66 3.21
CA SER A 305 -30.29 3.89 4.35
C SER A 305 -29.54 4.18 5.62
#